data_AF-A0A922ZXQ0-F1
#
_entry.id   AF-A0A922ZXQ0-F1
#
_cell.length_a   1.000
_cell.length_b   1.000
_cell.length_c   1.000
_cell.angle_alpha   90.00
_cell.angle_beta   90.00
_cell.angle_gamma   90.00
#
_symmetry.space_group_name_H-M   'P 1'
#
loop_
_entity.id
_entity.type
_entity.pdbx_description
1 polymer ?
#
loop_
_entity_poly.entity_id
_entity_poly.type
_entity_poly.pdbx_seq_one_letter_code
_entity_poly.pdbx_strand_id
1 'polypeptide(L)'
;MSNSLKDALEKAGLKTSKPDNISKRKPKSIDPLKANEKHQQQCNFCDCCKKTAPDVEFYKHHNQSIQANWLCIVCADKHFIPDEARQSNQSDFAMRGTFRRRYGRTKIFS
;
A
#
# COMPACT_ATOMS: atom_id res chain seq x y z
N MET A 1 -58.96 14.69 28.63
CA MET A 1 -58.91 14.72 27.16
C MET A 1 -57.88 15.74 26.71
N SER A 2 -56.60 15.37 26.67
CA SER A 2 -55.53 16.24 26.18
C SER A 2 -55.40 16.04 24.67
N ASN A 3 -55.83 17.03 23.89
CA ASN A 3 -55.63 17.01 22.44
C ASN A 3 -54.13 17.06 22.16
N SER A 4 -53.58 15.95 21.66
CA SER A 4 -52.17 15.84 21.31
C SER A 4 -51.84 16.86 20.23
N LEU A 5 -50.69 17.53 20.34
CA LEU A 5 -50.18 18.53 19.38
C LEU A 5 -50.26 18.02 17.92
N LYS A 6 -50.16 16.71 17.73
CA LYS A 6 -50.27 16.02 16.45
C LYS A 6 -51.65 16.21 15.78
N ASP A 7 -52.74 16.14 16.54
CA ASP A 7 -54.10 16.31 15.99
C ASP A 7 -54.35 17.75 15.53
N ALA A 8 -53.77 18.73 16.21
CA ALA A 8 -53.86 20.14 15.81
C ALA A 8 -53.13 20.40 14.48
N LEU A 9 -52.01 19.72 14.26
CA LEU A 9 -51.20 19.83 13.04
C LEU A 9 -51.86 19.15 11.83
N GLU A 10 -52.48 17.99 12.04
CA GLU A 10 -53.22 17.29 10.98
C GLU A 10 -54.49 18.05 10.57
N LYS A 11 -55.21 18.64 11.53
CA LYS A 11 -56.38 19.48 11.26
C LYS A 11 -56.04 20.80 10.54
N ALA A 12 -54.82 21.31 10.74
CA ALA A 12 -54.29 22.46 10.02
C ALA A 12 -53.85 22.15 8.57
N GLY A 13 -54.02 20.90 8.11
CA GLY A 13 -53.73 20.50 6.72
C GLY A 13 -52.26 20.19 6.45
N LEU A 14 -51.42 20.09 7.49
CA LEU A 14 -50.00 19.80 7.35
C LEU A 14 -49.81 18.29 7.11
N LYS A 15 -49.79 17.87 5.83
CA LYS A 15 -49.49 16.49 5.46
C LYS A 15 -48.01 16.22 5.70
N THR A 16 -47.68 15.28 6.58
CA THR A 16 -46.31 14.82 6.77
C THR A 16 -45.83 14.20 5.44
N SER A 17 -44.81 14.81 4.85
CA SER A 17 -44.11 14.20 3.73
C SER A 17 -43.44 12.92 4.23
N LYS A 18 -43.75 11.80 3.59
CA LYS A 18 -43.06 10.53 3.84
C LYS A 18 -41.55 10.79 3.71
N PRO A 19 -40.69 10.28 4.60
CA PRO A 19 -39.27 10.28 4.34
C PRO A 19 -39.00 9.30 3.20
N ASP A 20 -39.06 9.76 1.95
CA ASP A 20 -38.65 9.02 0.74
C ASP A 20 -37.13 8.86 0.64
N ASN A 21 -36.47 8.62 1.78
CA ASN A 21 -35.04 8.33 1.82
C ASN A 21 -34.66 7.40 2.97
N ILE A 22 -35.49 6.38 3.23
CA ILE A 22 -34.92 5.12 3.73
C ILE A 22 -34.27 4.46 2.52
N SER A 23 -33.04 4.90 2.21
CA SER A 23 -32.15 4.14 1.34
C SER A 23 -32.20 2.71 1.85
N LYS A 24 -32.78 1.81 1.05
CA LYS A 24 -32.72 0.37 1.28
C LYS A 24 -31.24 0.02 1.22
N ARG A 25 -30.53 0.16 2.34
CA ARG A 25 -29.18 -0.34 2.51
C ARG A 25 -29.34 -1.84 2.31
N LYS A 26 -29.06 -2.30 1.09
CA LYS A 26 -28.85 -3.72 0.82
C LYS A 26 -27.90 -4.17 1.92
N PRO A 27 -28.21 -5.23 2.69
CA PRO A 27 -27.19 -5.82 3.54
C PRO A 27 -26.03 -6.10 2.61
N LYS A 28 -24.87 -5.47 2.86
CA LYS A 28 -23.65 -5.81 2.13
C LYS A 28 -23.54 -7.31 2.32
N SER A 29 -23.75 -8.08 1.24
CA SER A 29 -23.35 -9.48 1.24
C SER A 29 -21.91 -9.45 1.73
N ILE A 30 -21.69 -10.04 2.90
CA ILE A 30 -20.35 -10.27 3.38
C ILE A 30 -19.82 -11.28 2.38
N ASP A 31 -19.18 -10.77 1.32
CA ASP A 31 -18.56 -11.63 0.34
C ASP A 31 -17.65 -12.59 1.11
N PRO A 32 -17.74 -13.91 0.89
CA PRO A 32 -16.81 -14.88 1.48
C PRO A 32 -15.40 -14.76 0.90
N LEU A 33 -15.07 -13.61 0.28
CA LEU A 33 -13.73 -13.09 0.14
C LEU A 33 -13.20 -12.73 1.54
N LYS A 34 -13.01 -13.74 2.39
CA LYS A 34 -11.81 -13.75 3.24
C LYS A 34 -10.66 -13.67 2.25
N ALA A 35 -10.31 -12.44 1.88
CA ALA A 35 -9.11 -12.16 1.14
C ALA A 35 -8.02 -12.91 1.91
N ASN A 36 -7.39 -13.87 1.26
CA ASN A 36 -6.13 -14.39 1.72
C ASN A 36 -5.24 -13.16 1.81
N GLU A 37 -5.13 -12.57 3.01
CA GLU A 37 -4.23 -11.46 3.28
C GLU A 37 -2.84 -12.03 3.02
N LYS A 38 -2.37 -11.85 1.77
CA LYS A 38 -1.01 -12.20 1.39
C LYS A 38 -0.13 -11.26 2.18
N HIS A 39 0.44 -11.77 3.26
CA HIS A 39 1.52 -11.11 3.96
C HIS A 39 2.57 -10.69 2.92
N GLN A 40 3.11 -9.48 3.06
CA GLN A 40 3.91 -8.81 2.02
C GLN A 40 4.91 -9.78 1.38
N GLN A 41 4.75 -10.02 0.08
CA GLN A 41 5.61 -10.96 -0.66
C GLN A 41 7.00 -10.38 -0.94
N GLN A 42 7.18 -9.08 -0.71
CA GLN A 42 8.33 -8.30 -1.14
C GLN A 42 8.95 -7.55 0.03
N CYS A 43 10.28 -7.52 0.06
CA CYS A 43 11.03 -6.76 1.05
C CYS A 43 11.17 -5.31 0.56
N ASN A 44 10.58 -4.37 1.27
CA ASN A 44 10.67 -2.94 0.96
C ASN A 44 11.49 -2.17 1.99
N PHE A 45 12.14 -2.85 2.93
CA PHE A 45 12.89 -2.22 4.02
C PHE A 45 14.40 -2.28 3.79
N CYS A 46 15.06 -1.13 3.82
CA CYS A 46 16.52 -1.05 3.68
C CYS A 46 17.20 -1.18 5.04
N ASP A 47 18.03 -2.21 5.21
CA ASP A 47 18.75 -2.49 6.46
C ASP A 47 19.81 -1.44 6.79
N CYS A 48 20.34 -0.75 5.76
CA CYS A 48 21.38 0.27 5.94
C CYS A 48 20.80 1.59 6.46
N CYS A 49 19.78 2.14 5.81
CA CYS A 49 19.20 3.42 6.21
C CYS A 49 17.96 3.31 7.11
N LYS A 50 17.49 2.09 7.35
CA LYS A 50 16.29 1.77 8.17
C LYS A 50 15.02 2.46 7.69
N LYS A 51 14.89 2.63 6.37
CA LYS A 51 13.73 3.25 5.73
C LYS A 51 13.08 2.28 4.77
N THR A 52 11.77 2.41 4.65
CA THR A 52 11.01 1.75 3.60
C THR A 52 11.21 2.49 2.28
N ALA A 53 11.57 1.77 1.23
CA ALA A 53 11.75 2.31 -0.10
C ALA A 53 11.29 1.32 -1.18
N PRO A 54 10.77 1.81 -2.32
CA PRO A 54 10.21 0.96 -3.39
C PRO A 54 11.27 0.32 -4.29
N ASP A 55 12.55 0.56 -4.02
CA ASP A 55 13.73 0.19 -4.81
C ASP A 55 14.69 -0.74 -4.05
N VAL A 56 14.21 -1.38 -2.98
CA VAL A 56 15.02 -2.25 -2.12
C VAL A 56 15.25 -3.60 -2.79
N GLU A 57 16.52 -3.99 -2.89
CA GLU A 57 16.95 -5.25 -3.46
C GLU A 57 17.99 -5.93 -2.56
N PHE A 58 18.13 -7.24 -2.72
CA PHE A 58 19.13 -8.04 -2.04
C PHE A 58 20.44 -8.06 -2.84
N TYR A 59 21.51 -7.64 -2.19
CA TYR A 59 22.87 -7.65 -2.72
C TYR A 59 23.73 -8.62 -1.93
N LYS A 60 24.34 -9.58 -2.61
CA LYS A 60 25.36 -10.45 -2.01
C LYS A 60 26.73 -9.86 -2.29
N HIS A 61 27.19 -8.99 -1.39
CA HIS A 61 28.49 -8.31 -1.50
C HIS A 61 29.43 -8.68 -0.35
N HIS A 62 30.73 -8.46 -0.56
CA HIS A 62 31.77 -8.69 0.46
C HIS A 62 32.31 -7.38 1.05
N ASN A 63 31.62 -6.26 0.85
CA ASN A 63 32.02 -4.99 1.43
C ASN A 63 32.03 -5.07 2.96
N GLN A 64 33.17 -4.77 3.59
CA GLN A 64 33.34 -4.84 5.05
C GLN A 64 32.72 -3.64 5.78
N SER A 65 32.44 -2.53 5.08
CA SER A 65 31.90 -1.33 5.70
C SER A 65 30.44 -1.47 6.12
N ILE A 66 29.68 -2.41 5.52
CA ILE A 66 28.29 -2.66 5.87
C ILE A 66 28.00 -4.16 5.90
N GLN A 67 27.17 -4.59 6.87
CA GLN A 67 26.70 -5.98 6.97
C GLN A 67 25.29 -6.17 6.37
N ALA A 68 24.66 -5.07 5.95
CA ALA A 68 23.30 -5.04 5.40
C ALA A 68 23.28 -5.54 3.96
N ASN A 69 22.48 -6.56 3.67
CA ASN A 69 22.32 -7.10 2.31
C ASN A 69 21.07 -6.57 1.60
N TRP A 70 20.02 -6.18 2.34
CA TRP A 70 18.84 -5.52 1.78
C TRP A 70 19.07 -4.01 1.72
N LEU A 71 19.23 -3.50 0.51
CA LEU A 71 19.64 -2.12 0.28
C LEU A 71 18.75 -1.46 -0.75
N CYS A 72 18.36 -0.21 -0.49
CA CYS A 72 17.85 0.68 -1.54
C CYS A 72 18.99 1.12 -2.47
N ILE A 73 18.65 1.63 -3.66
CA ILE A 73 19.62 2.08 -4.67
C ILE A 73 20.56 3.12 -4.08
N VAL A 74 20.03 4.06 -3.30
CA VAL A 74 20.81 5.14 -2.70
C VAL A 74 21.88 4.61 -1.75
N CYS A 75 21.55 3.61 -0.93
CA CYS A 75 22.49 2.98 -0.02
C CYS A 75 23.51 2.14 -0.78
N ALA A 76 23.07 1.36 -1.77
CA ALA A 76 23.97 0.58 -2.60
C ALA A 76 24.98 1.46 -3.34
N ASP A 77 24.55 2.60 -3.89
CA ASP A 77 25.42 3.58 -4.55
C ASP A 77 26.38 4.26 -3.56
N LYS A 78 25.90 4.67 -2.38
CA LYS A 78 26.73 5.31 -1.35
C LYS A 78 27.86 4.40 -0.86
N HIS A 79 27.63 3.09 -0.81
CA HIS A 79 28.60 2.10 -0.39
C HIS A 79 29.34 1.43 -1.56
N PHE A 80 29.24 1.99 -2.77
CA PHE A 80 29.90 1.50 -3.99
C PHE A 80 29.66 0.00 -4.25
N ILE A 81 28.47 -0.49 -3.93
CA ILE A 81 28.10 -1.88 -4.16
C ILE A 81 27.64 -2.01 -5.61
N PRO A 82 28.36 -2.78 -6.45
CA PRO A 82 28.01 -2.91 -7.85
C PRO A 82 26.67 -3.62 -8.01
N ASP A 83 25.91 -3.26 -9.05
CA ASP A 83 24.62 -3.91 -9.32
C ASP A 83 24.77 -5.37 -9.79
N GLU A 84 25.98 -5.78 -10.19
CA GLU A 84 26.31 -7.17 -10.49
C GLU A 84 26.10 -8.10 -9.28
N ALA A 85 26.34 -7.58 -8.07
CA ALA A 85 26.12 -8.27 -6.80
C ALA A 85 24.64 -8.41 -6.43
N ARG A 86 23.73 -7.73 -7.15
CA ARG A 86 22.28 -7.83 -6.95
C ARG A 86 21.81 -9.23 -7.34
N GLN A 87 21.11 -9.91 -6.43
CA GLN A 87 20.55 -11.24 -6.67
C GLN A 87 19.03 -11.23 -6.89
N SER A 88 18.32 -10.24 -6.35
CA SER A 88 16.87 -10.12 -6.53
C SER A 88 16.50 -9.06 -7.58
N ASN A 89 15.28 -9.19 -8.10
CA ASN A 89 14.66 -8.21 -9.00
C ASN A 89 13.18 -8.04 -8.60
N GLN A 90 12.96 -7.77 -7.31
CA GLN A 90 11.65 -7.87 -6.66
C GLN A 90 11.06 -6.51 -6.27
N SER A 91 11.85 -5.45 -6.29
CA SER A 91 11.38 -4.10 -5.96
C SER A 91 10.36 -3.60 -7.00
N ASP A 92 9.51 -2.66 -6.60
CA ASP A 92 8.53 -2.03 -7.52
C ASP A 92 9.22 -1.43 -8.74
N PHE A 93 10.39 -0.82 -8.53
CA PHE A 93 11.16 -0.22 -9.61
C PHE A 93 11.73 -1.27 -10.55
N ALA A 94 12.20 -2.41 -10.01
CA ALA A 94 12.71 -3.52 -10.80
C ALA A 94 11.62 -4.17 -11.65
N MET A 95 10.48 -4.49 -11.02
CA MET A 95 9.34 -5.09 -11.71
C MET A 95 8.77 -4.21 -12.82
N ARG A 96 8.81 -2.88 -12.64
CA ARG A 96 8.36 -1.90 -13.65
C ARG A 96 9.41 -1.59 -14.71
N GLY A 97 10.62 -2.14 -14.60
CA GLY A 97 11.72 -1.83 -15.52
C GLY A 97 12.28 -0.40 -15.38
N THR A 98 11.98 0.29 -14.27
CA THR A 98 12.46 1.65 -13.98
C THR A 98 13.62 1.68 -12.99
N PHE A 99 14.12 0.51 -12.58
CA PHE A 99 15.27 0.39 -11.70
C PHE A 99 16.52 0.91 -12.40
N ARG A 100 17.13 1.95 -11.83
CA ARG A 100 18.30 2.61 -12.42
C ARG A 100 19.25 3.08 -11.33
N ARG A 101 20.50 2.62 -11.39
CA ARG A 101 21.59 3.09 -10.52
C ARG A 101 21.96 4.53 -10.82
N ARG A 102 22.38 5.29 -9.81
CA ARG A 102 22.95 6.63 -10.05
C ARG A 102 24.34 6.54 -10.66
N TYR A 103 25.09 5.51 -10.31
CA TYR A 103 26.44 5.26 -10.79
C TYR A 103 26.61 3.81 -11.24
N GLY A 104 27.45 3.62 -12.26
CA GLY A 104 27.74 2.29 -12.80
C GLY A 104 26.62 1.72 -13.67
N ARG A 105 26.81 0.46 -14.08
CA ARG A 105 25.85 -0.26 -14.92
C ARG A 105 24.74 -0.86 -14.06
N THR A 106 23.53 -0.86 -14.58
CA THR A 106 22.40 -1.58 -13.99
C THR A 106 22.36 -2.98 -14.60
N LYS A 107 22.32 -4.00 -13.75
CA LYS A 107 22.18 -5.41 -14.14
C LYS A 107 20.81 -5.62 -14.76
N ILE A 108 20.80 -6.24 -15.92
CA ILE A 108 19.58 -6.64 -16.62
C ILE A 108 19.25 -8.06 -16.18
N PHE A 109 18.05 -8.26 -15.65
CA PHE A 109 17.53 -9.57 -15.33
C PHE A 109 16.75 -10.06 -16.56
N SER A 110 17.26 -11.13 -17.19
CA SER A 110 16.66 -11.82 -18.33
C SER A 110 15.71 -12.93 -17.88
#